data_AF-A0A3B9F4M6-F1
#
_entry.id   AF-A0A3B9F4M6-F1
#
_cell.length_a   1.000
_cell.length_b   1.000
_cell.length_c   1.000
_cell.angle_alpha   90.00
_cell.angle_beta   90.00
_cell.angle_gamma   90.00
#
_symmetry.space_group_name_H-M   'P 1'
#
loop_
_entity.id
_entity.type
_entity.pdbx_description
1 polymer ?
#
loop_
_entity_poly.entity_id
_entity_poly.type
_entity_poly.pdbx_seq_one_letter_code
_entity_poly.pdbx_strand_id
1 'polypeptide(L)'
;MVLPRIKLPKLLLKPVGRAISDFGMIKAGDKILLAVSGGKDSLSLFHILRHFQRHSPVKFELGIVTIDPQVEGFEPQALEVFFKQFDIPYFFEEFPIMEQAKESMRGDSYCSFCSRIKRGLMYQVARREGYNVLALGQHLDDLSESLMMSMCHNGKIQTMKAHYINDAKDLRIIRPMVYVRERQLADFSKTADLPVIADSCPA
;
A
#
# COMPACT_ATOMS: atom_id res chain seq x y z
N MET A 1 -3.27 -23.69 -12.28
CA MET A 1 -1.85 -23.68 -11.87
C MET A 1 -1.80 -23.29 -10.40
N VAL A 2 -1.38 -24.18 -9.49
CA VAL A 2 -1.32 -23.85 -8.05
C VAL A 2 -0.04 -23.08 -7.81
N LEU A 3 -0.15 -21.78 -7.54
CA LEU A 3 1.00 -20.94 -7.22
C LEU A 3 1.76 -21.51 -6.01
N PRO A 4 3.10 -21.60 -6.07
CA PRO A 4 3.89 -22.13 -4.96
C PRO A 4 3.57 -21.39 -3.67
N ARG A 5 3.40 -22.14 -2.58
CA ARG A 5 3.08 -21.57 -1.28
C ARG A 5 4.28 -20.78 -0.75
N ILE A 6 4.22 -19.46 -0.88
CA ILE A 6 5.20 -18.57 -0.26
C ILE A 6 5.09 -18.69 1.26
N LYS A 7 6.19 -19.10 1.90
CA LYS A 7 6.27 -19.25 3.35
C LYS A 7 6.60 -17.90 3.98
N LEU A 8 5.62 -17.30 4.65
CA LEU A 8 5.81 -16.03 5.35
C LEU A 8 6.57 -16.23 6.68
N PRO A 9 7.62 -15.43 6.94
CA PRO A 9 8.34 -15.49 8.19
C PRO A 9 7.46 -14.97 9.35
N LYS A 10 7.55 -15.64 10.50
CA LYS A 10 6.85 -15.20 11.73
C LYS A 10 7.25 -13.78 12.15
N LEU A 11 8.45 -13.35 11.76
CA LEU A 11 8.97 -12.00 12.00
C LEU A 11 8.19 -10.91 11.25
N LEU A 12 7.44 -11.25 10.20
CA LEU A 12 6.49 -10.33 9.55
C LEU A 12 5.07 -10.52 10.10
N LEU A 13 4.63 -11.77 10.24
CA LEU A 13 3.25 -12.06 10.65
C LEU A 13 2.92 -11.56 12.06
N LYS A 14 3.83 -11.72 13.03
CA LYS A 14 3.61 -11.29 14.42
C LYS A 14 3.41 -9.77 14.54
N PRO A 15 4.33 -8.90 14.06
CA PRO A 15 4.15 -7.46 14.16
C PRO A 15 2.93 -6.96 13.38
N VAL A 16 2.65 -7.52 12.19
CA VAL A 16 1.46 -7.12 11.42
C VAL A 16 0.16 -7.52 12.12
N GLY A 17 0.08 -8.76 12.63
CA GLY A 17 -1.08 -9.21 13.40
C GLY A 17 -1.30 -8.36 14.66
N ARG A 18 -0.20 -7.99 15.34
CA ARG A 18 -0.25 -7.05 16.46
C ARG A 18 -0.77 -5.68 16.05
N ALA A 19 -0.27 -5.09 14.95
CA ALA A 19 -0.75 -3.80 14.47
C ALA A 19 -2.24 -3.84 14.07
N ILE A 20 -2.68 -4.89 13.38
CA ILE A 20 -4.10 -5.06 13.03
C ILE A 20 -4.98 -5.09 14.28
N SER A 21 -4.52 -5.78 15.35
CA SER A 21 -5.21 -5.87 16.64
C SER A 21 -5.19 -4.55 17.41
N ASP A 22 -4.00 -3.99 17.66
CA ASP A 22 -3.79 -2.77 18.46
C ASP A 22 -4.61 -1.60 17.92
N PHE A 23 -4.74 -1.50 16.59
CA PHE A 23 -5.44 -0.40 15.94
C PHE A 23 -6.83 -0.77 15.40
N GLY A 24 -7.30 -2.02 15.58
CA GLY A 24 -8.61 -2.46 15.07
C GLY A 24 -8.79 -2.23 13.56
N MET A 25 -7.77 -2.59 12.76
CA MET A 25 -7.68 -2.24 11.34
C MET A 25 -8.70 -2.98 10.47
N ILE A 26 -8.90 -4.28 10.74
CA ILE A 26 -9.71 -5.18 9.91
C ILE A 26 -10.86 -5.75 10.74
N LYS A 27 -12.07 -5.67 10.20
CA LYS A 27 -13.32 -6.15 10.79
C LYS A 27 -13.96 -7.20 9.89
N ALA A 28 -14.84 -8.01 10.46
CA ALA A 28 -15.58 -9.02 9.71
C ALA A 28 -16.49 -8.35 8.67
N GLY A 29 -16.46 -8.84 7.43
CA GLY A 29 -17.20 -8.28 6.30
C GLY A 29 -16.50 -7.09 5.61
N ASP A 30 -15.29 -6.71 6.03
CA ASP A 30 -14.56 -5.65 5.35
C ASP A 30 -14.21 -6.03 3.91
N LYS A 31 -14.31 -5.04 3.02
CA LYS A 31 -13.78 -5.07 1.66
C LYS A 31 -12.54 -4.20 1.63
N ILE A 32 -11.37 -4.84 1.60
CA ILE A 32 -10.07 -4.18 1.66
C ILE A 32 -9.52 -4.00 0.26
N LEU A 33 -9.30 -2.75 -0.13
CA LEU A 33 -8.57 -2.39 -1.34
C LEU A 33 -7.11 -2.17 -0.96
N LEU A 34 -6.21 -3.00 -1.48
CA LEU A 34 -4.77 -2.86 -1.27
C LEU A 34 -4.15 -2.05 -2.40
N ALA A 35 -3.48 -0.96 -2.05
CA ALA A 35 -2.67 -0.19 -2.99
C ALA A 35 -1.35 -0.91 -3.29
N VAL A 36 -1.10 -1.19 -4.56
CA VAL A 36 0.13 -1.83 -5.04
C VAL A 36 0.86 -0.89 -6.00
N SER A 37 2.13 -0.62 -5.71
CA SER A 37 3.02 0.16 -6.59
C SER A 37 3.94 -0.71 -7.43
N GLY A 38 3.92 -2.04 -7.22
CA GLY A 38 4.89 -2.98 -7.78
C GLY A 38 6.19 -3.09 -6.97
N GLY A 39 6.37 -2.25 -5.95
CA GLY A 39 7.48 -2.32 -5.03
C GLY A 39 7.38 -3.48 -4.02
N LYS A 40 8.54 -3.87 -3.48
CA LYS A 40 8.72 -4.97 -2.51
C LYS A 40 7.72 -4.91 -1.34
N ASP A 41 7.45 -3.72 -0.82
CA ASP A 41 6.67 -3.53 0.41
C ASP A 41 5.18 -3.79 0.15
N SER A 42 4.65 -3.27 -0.96
CA SER A 42 3.25 -3.47 -1.35
C SER A 42 2.96 -4.93 -1.75
N LEU A 43 3.89 -5.58 -2.46
CA LEU A 43 3.80 -7.01 -2.79
C LEU A 43 3.93 -7.89 -1.53
N SER A 44 4.77 -7.50 -0.59
CA SER A 44 4.88 -8.19 0.70
C SER A 44 3.58 -8.09 1.50
N LEU A 45 2.98 -6.89 1.56
CA LEU A 45 1.70 -6.68 2.23
C LEU A 45 0.58 -7.52 1.59
N PHE A 46 0.56 -7.66 0.26
CA PHE A 46 -0.37 -8.55 -0.44
C PHE A 46 -0.30 -9.98 0.10
N HIS A 47 0.90 -10.57 0.13
CA HIS A 47 1.07 -11.93 0.63
C HIS A 47 0.70 -12.06 2.11
N ILE A 48 1.04 -11.07 2.93
CA ILE A 48 0.69 -11.04 4.34
C ILE A 48 -0.84 -11.00 4.53
N LEU A 49 -1.55 -10.12 3.83
CA LEU A 49 -3.02 -10.04 3.91
C LEU A 49 -3.68 -11.32 3.41
N ARG A 50 -3.18 -11.94 2.33
CA ARG A 50 -3.68 -13.25 1.86
C ARG A 50 -3.46 -14.35 2.90
N HIS A 51 -2.36 -14.32 3.64
CA HIS A 51 -2.15 -15.25 4.75
C HIS A 51 -3.19 -15.07 5.85
N PHE A 52 -3.45 -13.82 6.26
CA PHE A 52 -4.49 -13.52 7.25
C PHE A 52 -5.89 -13.87 6.75
N GLN A 53 -6.23 -13.60 5.48
CA GLN A 53 -7.52 -13.96 4.89
C GLN A 53 -7.81 -15.47 5.02
N ARG A 54 -6.77 -16.31 4.87
CA ARG A 54 -6.88 -17.78 4.94
C ARG A 54 -6.93 -18.31 6.38
N HIS A 55 -6.14 -17.75 7.29
CA HIS A 55 -5.93 -18.32 8.63
C HIS A 55 -6.67 -17.58 9.76
N SER A 56 -7.11 -16.35 9.53
CA SER A 56 -7.82 -15.55 10.52
C SER A 56 -9.31 -15.98 10.61
N PRO A 57 -9.91 -15.95 11.81
CA PRO A 57 -11.35 -16.05 11.96
C PRO A 57 -12.09 -14.86 11.35
N VAL A 58 -11.45 -13.69 11.23
CA VAL A 58 -12.03 -12.48 10.65
C VAL A 58 -12.04 -12.61 9.12
N LYS A 59 -13.23 -12.70 8.53
CA LYS A 59 -13.41 -12.81 7.08
C LYS A 59 -13.52 -11.43 6.44
N PHE A 60 -12.77 -11.23 5.35
CA PHE A 60 -12.76 -10.01 4.56
C PHE A 60 -12.48 -10.33 3.08
N GLU A 61 -12.95 -9.46 2.20
CA GLU A 61 -12.64 -9.47 0.77
C GLU A 61 -11.38 -8.63 0.52
N LEU A 62 -10.59 -9.03 -0.48
CA LEU A 62 -9.38 -8.31 -0.87
C LEU A 62 -9.48 -7.98 -2.36
N GLY A 63 -9.21 -6.72 -2.70
CA GLY A 63 -9.00 -6.23 -4.06
C GLY A 63 -7.68 -5.49 -4.15
N ILE A 64 -7.21 -5.25 -5.37
CA ILE A 64 -5.94 -4.58 -5.64
C ILE A 64 -6.20 -3.33 -6.47
N VAL A 65 -5.52 -2.23 -6.14
CA VAL A 65 -5.48 -1.03 -6.99
C VAL A 65 -4.03 -0.64 -7.28
N THR A 66 -3.76 -0.36 -8.54
CA THR A 66 -2.50 0.25 -9.00
C THR A 66 -2.83 1.58 -9.66
N ILE A 67 -2.14 2.65 -9.25
CA ILE A 67 -2.26 3.98 -9.86
C ILE A 67 -0.97 4.25 -10.63
N ASP A 68 -1.06 4.36 -11.94
CA ASP A 68 0.05 4.73 -12.81
C ASP A 68 0.12 6.27 -12.93
N PRO A 69 1.19 6.92 -12.46
CA PRO A 69 1.41 8.35 -12.64
C PRO A 69 1.77 8.75 -14.09
N GLN A 70 1.81 7.80 -15.03
CA GLN A 70 2.28 7.92 -16.41
C GLN A 70 3.70 8.48 -16.49
N VAL A 71 4.59 7.87 -15.71
CA VAL A 71 6.03 8.14 -15.75
C VAL A 71 6.68 7.14 -16.70
N GLU A 72 7.65 7.60 -17.50
CA GLU A 72 8.36 6.73 -18.45
C GLU A 72 8.99 5.53 -17.72
N GLY A 73 8.80 4.33 -18.27
CA GLY A 73 9.41 3.10 -17.78
C GLY A 73 8.68 2.38 -16.66
N PHE A 74 7.45 2.77 -16.29
CA PHE A 74 6.59 1.93 -15.44
C PHE A 74 5.83 0.91 -16.31
N GLU A 75 5.97 -0.38 -16.02
CA GLU A 75 5.32 -1.48 -16.78
C GLU A 75 4.18 -2.12 -15.97
N PRO A 76 2.97 -1.53 -15.95
CA PRO A 76 1.86 -2.01 -15.13
C PRO A 76 1.30 -3.37 -15.56
N GLN A 77 1.56 -3.77 -16.82
CA GLN A 77 1.07 -5.02 -17.41
C GLN A 77 1.59 -6.25 -16.66
N ALA A 78 2.82 -6.19 -16.12
CA ALA A 78 3.40 -7.26 -15.33
C ALA A 78 2.59 -7.51 -14.03
N LEU A 79 2.08 -6.46 -13.39
CA LEU A 79 1.24 -6.58 -12.19
C LEU A 79 -0.12 -7.16 -12.51
N GLU A 80 -0.75 -6.73 -13.61
CA GLU A 80 -2.04 -7.26 -14.02
C GLU A 80 -1.96 -8.77 -14.28
N VAL A 81 -0.95 -9.22 -15.01
CA VAL A 81 -0.69 -10.66 -15.25
C VAL A 81 -0.42 -11.37 -13.93
N PHE A 82 0.38 -10.77 -13.05
CA PHE A 82 0.69 -11.34 -11.74
C PHE A 82 -0.53 -11.47 -10.82
N PHE A 83 -1.50 -10.56 -10.85
CA PHE A 83 -2.68 -10.65 -9.98
C PHE A 83 -3.79 -11.52 -10.57
N LYS A 84 -3.91 -11.63 -11.90
CA LYS A 84 -4.89 -12.52 -12.57
C LYS A 84 -4.81 -13.97 -12.10
N GLN A 85 -3.62 -14.48 -11.84
CA GLN A 85 -3.41 -15.85 -11.34
C GLN A 85 -3.89 -16.10 -9.89
N PHE A 86 -4.22 -15.06 -9.12
CA PHE A 86 -4.70 -15.20 -7.74
C PHE A 86 -6.22 -15.12 -7.60
N ASP A 87 -6.95 -14.88 -8.70
CA ASP A 87 -8.41 -14.70 -8.75
C ASP A 87 -8.89 -13.60 -7.77
N ILE A 88 -8.31 -12.41 -7.92
CA ILE A 88 -8.58 -11.23 -7.08
C ILE A 88 -8.93 -10.06 -8.00
N PRO A 89 -9.95 -9.25 -7.67
CA PRO A 89 -10.25 -8.03 -8.41
C PRO A 89 -9.01 -7.11 -8.47
N TYR A 90 -8.60 -6.74 -9.68
CA TYR A 90 -7.49 -5.85 -9.94
C TYR A 90 -8.01 -4.62 -10.69
N PHE A 91 -7.80 -3.45 -10.11
CA PHE A 91 -8.19 -2.16 -10.67
C PHE A 91 -6.94 -1.38 -11.04
N PHE A 92 -6.94 -0.81 -12.24
CA PHE A 92 -5.84 -0.05 -12.76
C PHE A 92 -6.36 1.32 -13.21
N GLU A 93 -5.70 2.38 -12.75
CA GLU A 93 -6.02 3.75 -13.13
C GLU A 93 -4.75 4.44 -13.59
N GLU A 94 -4.82 5.09 -14.74
CA GLU A 94 -3.75 5.94 -15.26
C GLU A 94 -4.12 7.41 -15.05
N PHE A 95 -3.14 8.19 -14.62
CA PHE A 95 -3.32 9.64 -14.51
C PHE A 95 -2.01 10.37 -14.76
N PRO A 96 -1.96 11.40 -15.63
CA PRO A 96 -0.75 12.16 -15.94
C PRO A 96 -0.38 13.12 -14.80
N ILE A 97 0.10 12.55 -13.68
CA ILE A 97 0.45 13.32 -12.48
C ILE A 97 1.61 14.28 -12.77
N MET A 98 2.55 13.87 -13.64
CA MET A 98 3.69 14.70 -14.05
C MET A 98 3.29 15.99 -14.75
N GLU A 99 2.41 15.92 -15.73
CA GLU A 99 1.96 17.09 -16.47
C GLU A 99 1.14 18.02 -15.55
N GLN A 100 0.26 17.45 -14.73
CA GLN A 100 -0.52 18.23 -13.78
C GLN A 100 0.35 18.93 -12.73
N ALA A 101 1.45 18.28 -12.31
CA ALA A 101 2.44 18.86 -11.41
C ALA A 101 3.11 20.10 -12.02
N LYS A 102 3.53 20.04 -13.29
CA LYS A 102 4.15 21.19 -13.99
C LYS A 102 3.22 22.41 -14.04
N GLU A 103 1.92 22.19 -14.22
CA GLU A 103 0.92 23.25 -14.32
C GLU A 103 0.46 23.80 -12.97
N SER A 104 0.38 22.95 -11.94
CA SER A 104 -0.34 23.25 -10.69
C SER A 104 0.53 23.35 -9.44
N MET A 105 1.80 22.91 -9.48
CA MET A 105 2.66 22.95 -8.30
C MET A 105 3.10 24.39 -7.97
N ARG A 106 2.89 24.79 -6.71
CA ARG A 106 3.45 26.01 -6.12
C ARG A 106 4.24 25.65 -4.87
N GLY A 107 5.56 25.48 -5.01
CA GLY A 107 6.49 25.31 -3.88
C GLY A 107 6.43 23.98 -3.12
N ASP A 108 5.50 23.07 -3.44
CA ASP A 108 5.48 21.70 -2.90
C ASP A 108 6.60 20.85 -3.51
N SER A 109 7.05 19.80 -2.80
CA SER A 109 7.87 18.77 -3.43
C SER A 109 7.02 17.90 -4.36
N TYR A 110 7.62 17.45 -5.47
CA TYR A 110 6.93 16.60 -6.45
C TYR A 110 6.34 15.34 -5.79
N CYS A 111 7.10 14.71 -4.89
CA CYS A 111 6.66 13.55 -4.12
C CYS A 111 5.41 13.84 -3.25
N SER A 112 5.35 15.01 -2.60
CA SER A 112 4.19 15.43 -1.80
C SER A 112 2.95 15.57 -2.68
N PHE A 113 3.07 16.26 -3.82
CA PHE A 113 1.99 16.45 -4.78
C PHE A 113 1.48 15.10 -5.34
N CYS A 114 2.39 14.26 -5.84
CA CYS A 114 2.07 12.95 -6.39
C CYS A 114 1.37 12.05 -5.36
N SER A 115 1.86 12.03 -4.11
CA SER A 115 1.24 11.22 -3.04
C SER A 115 -0.21 11.63 -2.74
N ARG A 116 -0.53 12.92 -2.90
CA ARG A 116 -1.85 13.50 -2.64
C ARG A 116 -2.84 13.11 -3.75
N ILE A 117 -2.42 13.25 -5.01
CA ILE A 117 -3.23 12.88 -6.19
C ILE A 117 -3.50 11.37 -6.20
N LYS A 118 -2.46 10.53 -6.03
CA LYS A 118 -2.62 9.07 -5.95
C LYS A 118 -3.63 8.68 -4.88
N ARG A 119 -3.60 9.34 -3.72
CA ARG A 119 -4.55 9.08 -2.63
C ARG A 119 -5.99 9.43 -3.01
N GLY A 120 -6.20 10.56 -3.69
CA GLY A 120 -7.51 10.94 -4.21
C GLY A 120 -8.08 9.90 -5.19
N LEU A 121 -7.26 9.45 -6.14
CA LEU A 121 -7.63 8.42 -7.11
C LEU A 121 -7.96 7.09 -6.44
N MET A 122 -7.13 6.64 -5.49
CA MET A 122 -7.42 5.42 -4.71
C MET A 122 -8.74 5.51 -3.94
N TYR A 123 -9.10 6.69 -3.40
CA TYR A 123 -10.39 6.88 -2.73
C TYR A 123 -11.56 6.82 -3.71
N GLN A 124 -11.40 7.35 -4.93
CA GLN A 124 -12.42 7.26 -5.97
C GLN A 124 -12.67 5.80 -6.40
N VAL A 125 -11.61 5.04 -6.65
CA VAL A 125 -11.71 3.61 -6.97
C VAL A 125 -12.38 2.84 -5.83
N ALA A 126 -11.94 3.07 -4.59
CA ALA A 126 -12.55 2.41 -3.43
C ALA A 126 -14.07 2.64 -3.36
N ARG A 127 -14.53 3.87 -3.60
CA ARG A 127 -15.96 4.21 -3.61
C ARG A 127 -16.70 3.57 -4.77
N ARG A 128 -16.14 3.66 -5.98
CA ARG A 128 -16.74 3.13 -7.21
C ARG A 128 -16.97 1.63 -7.12
N GLU A 129 -16.00 0.92 -6.54
CA GLU A 129 -16.00 -0.55 -6.47
C GLU A 129 -16.53 -1.09 -5.12
N GLY A 130 -16.97 -0.20 -4.21
CA GLY A 130 -17.61 -0.58 -2.94
C GLY A 130 -16.66 -1.08 -1.84
N TYR A 131 -15.39 -0.68 -1.83
CA TYR A 131 -14.43 -0.98 -0.79
C TYR A 131 -14.48 0.04 0.36
N ASN A 132 -14.47 -0.45 1.59
CA ASN A 132 -14.60 0.37 2.81
C ASN A 132 -13.28 0.54 3.59
N VAL A 133 -12.22 -0.17 3.17
CA VAL A 133 -10.88 -0.08 3.77
C VAL A 133 -9.83 0.03 2.67
N LEU A 134 -8.94 1.01 2.75
CA LEU A 134 -7.74 1.13 1.93
C LEU A 134 -6.51 0.72 2.74
N ALA A 135 -5.82 -0.34 2.30
CA ALA A 135 -4.56 -0.78 2.89
C ALA A 135 -3.36 -0.20 2.11
N LEU A 136 -2.40 0.35 2.84
CA LEU A 136 -1.18 0.93 2.27
C LEU A 136 0.07 0.21 2.79
N GLY A 137 1.06 0.09 1.91
CA GLY A 137 2.31 -0.63 2.14
C GLY A 137 3.36 0.06 3.02
N GLN A 138 3.02 1.14 3.73
CA GLN A 138 4.03 1.85 4.54
C GLN A 138 4.42 1.06 5.80
N HIS A 139 5.70 1.09 6.13
CA HIS A 139 6.34 0.36 7.22
C HIS A 139 6.96 1.29 8.29
N LEU A 140 7.56 0.71 9.33
CA LEU A 140 8.09 1.47 10.48
C LEU A 140 9.13 2.52 10.07
N ASP A 141 10.00 2.18 9.12
CA ASP A 141 11.05 3.09 8.67
C ASP A 141 10.45 4.32 7.95
N ASP A 142 9.44 4.16 7.07
CA ASP A 142 8.70 5.29 6.48
C ASP A 142 8.07 6.22 7.53
N LEU A 143 7.51 5.64 8.61
CA LEU A 143 6.94 6.41 9.71
C LEU A 143 8.05 7.17 10.46
N SER A 144 9.22 6.58 10.60
CA SER A 144 10.37 7.19 11.26
C SER A 144 10.94 8.33 10.41
N GLU A 145 11.07 8.13 9.10
CA GLU A 145 11.47 9.16 8.14
C GLU A 145 10.48 10.32 8.11
N SER A 146 9.18 10.02 8.04
CA SER A 146 8.15 11.06 8.09
C SER A 146 8.19 11.85 9.40
N LEU A 147 8.54 11.21 10.52
CA LEU A 147 8.71 11.88 11.81
C LEU A 147 9.91 12.84 11.78
N MET A 148 11.05 12.37 11.29
CA MET A 148 12.27 13.17 11.17
C MET A 148 12.06 14.37 10.24
N MET A 149 11.43 14.15 9.08
CA MET A 149 11.08 15.22 8.14
C MET A 149 10.18 16.27 8.80
N SER A 150 9.18 15.84 9.57
CA SER A 150 8.28 16.76 10.28
C SER A 150 9.01 17.56 11.38
N MET A 151 9.90 16.93 12.13
CA MET A 151 10.66 17.59 13.19
C MET A 151 11.65 18.60 12.61
N CYS A 152 12.41 18.21 11.60
CA CYS A 152 13.50 19.01 11.04
C CYS A 152 13.02 20.15 10.14
N HIS A 153 11.99 19.93 9.32
CA HIS A 153 11.54 20.92 8.33
C HIS A 153 10.27 21.67 8.75
N ASN A 154 9.40 21.04 9.54
CA ASN A 154 8.10 21.63 9.90
C ASN A 154 8.01 22.08 11.37
N GLY A 155 9.02 21.80 12.19
CA GLY A 155 9.02 22.11 13.62
C GLY A 155 7.92 21.38 14.40
N LYS A 156 7.48 20.20 13.94
CA LYS A 156 6.35 19.44 14.51
C LYS A 156 6.75 17.99 14.83
N ILE A 157 6.34 17.51 16.00
CA ILE A 157 6.48 16.10 16.40
C ILE A 157 5.26 15.33 15.87
N GLN A 158 5.31 14.94 14.59
CA GLN A 158 4.19 14.25 13.94
C GLN A 158 4.69 13.26 12.89
N THR A 159 4.00 12.13 12.76
CA THR A 159 4.19 11.15 11.68
C THR A 159 2.84 10.69 11.12
N MET A 160 2.88 9.80 10.13
CA MET A 160 1.71 9.14 9.56
C MET A 160 0.97 8.31 10.62
N LYS A 161 -0.36 8.36 10.60
CA LYS A 161 -1.21 7.54 11.48
C LYS A 161 -1.23 6.08 11.01
N ALA A 162 -1.16 5.12 11.93
CA ALA A 162 -1.30 3.70 11.60
C ALA A 162 -2.70 3.34 11.05
N HIS A 163 -3.73 3.97 11.60
CA HIS A 163 -5.12 3.81 11.20
C HIS A 163 -5.87 5.13 11.39
N TYR A 164 -6.65 5.53 10.38
CA TYR A 164 -7.55 6.68 10.46
C TYR A 164 -8.71 6.53 9.48
N ILE A 165 -9.78 7.31 9.69
CA ILE A 165 -10.87 7.46 8.72
C ILE A 165 -10.62 8.75 7.95
N ASN A 166 -10.86 8.75 6.64
CA ASN A 166 -10.77 9.97 5.83
C ASN A 166 -11.80 11.03 6.24
N ASP A 167 -11.63 12.25 5.72
CA ASP A 167 -12.48 13.39 6.10
C ASP A 167 -13.96 13.19 5.70
N ALA A 168 -14.21 12.46 4.61
CA ALA A 168 -15.56 12.10 4.16
C ALA A 168 -16.24 11.02 5.02
N LYS A 169 -15.52 10.43 5.99
CA LYS A 169 -15.99 9.40 6.93
C LYS A 169 -16.51 8.11 6.30
N ASP A 170 -16.14 7.84 5.05
CA ASP A 170 -16.60 6.68 4.29
C ASP A 170 -15.53 5.60 4.10
N LEU A 171 -14.25 5.94 4.29
CA LEU A 171 -13.14 5.03 4.06
C LEU A 171 -12.17 5.01 5.25
N ARG A 172 -11.83 3.80 5.71
CA ARG A 172 -10.73 3.58 6.65
C ARG A 172 -9.42 3.38 5.90
N ILE A 173 -8.36 4.00 6.38
CA ILE A 173 -7.01 3.84 5.84
C ILE A 173 -6.16 3.15 6.88
N ILE A 174 -5.55 2.03 6.50
CA ILE A 174 -4.77 1.19 7.40
C ILE A 174 -3.35 1.00 6.86
N ARG A 175 -2.38 0.93 7.78
CA ARG A 175 -0.96 0.62 7.51
C ARG A 175 -0.55 -0.58 8.34
N PRO A 176 -0.83 -1.82 7.90
CA PRO A 176 -0.62 -3.00 8.72
C PRO A 176 0.85 -3.24 9.10
N MET A 177 1.79 -2.63 8.37
CA MET A 177 3.23 -2.83 8.54
C MET A 177 3.92 -1.79 9.44
N VAL A 178 3.17 -0.98 10.21
CA VAL A 178 3.76 0.06 11.09
C VAL A 178 4.76 -0.43 12.14
N TYR A 179 4.80 -1.74 12.42
CA TYR A 179 5.77 -2.36 13.34
C TYR A 179 6.83 -3.21 12.63
N VAL A 180 6.83 -3.24 11.29
CA VAL A 180 7.75 -4.02 10.47
C VAL A 180 8.88 -3.13 9.99
N ARG A 181 10.11 -3.63 10.03
CA ARG A 181 11.28 -2.95 9.47
C ARG A 181 11.44 -3.21 7.98
N GLU A 182 11.89 -2.22 7.22
CA GLU A 182 12.16 -2.35 5.78
C GLU A 182 13.10 -3.53 5.48
N ARG A 183 14.17 -3.70 6.27
CA ARG A 183 15.10 -4.85 6.14
C ARG A 183 14.37 -6.19 6.08
N GLN A 184 13.34 -6.38 6.90
CA GLN A 184 12.60 -7.64 6.96
C GLN A 184 11.77 -7.86 5.69
N LEU A 185 11.25 -6.79 5.10
CA LEU A 185 10.51 -6.81 3.84
C LEU A 185 11.46 -7.06 2.66
N ALA A 186 12.64 -6.44 2.67
CA ALA A 186 13.68 -6.71 1.67
C ALA A 186 14.16 -8.17 1.72
N ASP A 187 14.45 -8.70 2.91
CA ASP A 187 14.86 -10.10 3.10
C ASP A 187 13.77 -11.06 2.61
N PHE A 188 12.51 -10.78 2.95
CA PHE A 188 11.37 -11.58 2.50
C PHE A 188 11.18 -11.52 0.98
N SER A 189 11.23 -10.32 0.40
CA SER A 189 11.07 -10.12 -1.04
C SER A 189 12.08 -10.92 -1.86
N LYS A 190 13.34 -10.96 -1.40
CA LYS A 190 14.41 -11.76 -2.02
C LYS A 190 14.18 -13.27 -1.84
N THR A 191 13.86 -13.68 -0.62
CA THR A 191 13.68 -15.12 -0.29
C THR A 191 12.45 -15.71 -0.99
N ALA A 192 11.41 -14.90 -1.17
CA ALA A 192 10.16 -15.29 -1.81
C ALA A 192 10.16 -15.07 -3.34
N ASP A 193 11.24 -14.53 -3.89
CA ASP A 193 11.39 -14.20 -5.32
C ASP A 193 10.19 -13.40 -5.86
N LEU A 194 9.85 -12.31 -5.15
CA LEU A 194 8.71 -11.48 -5.53
C LEU A 194 9.03 -10.73 -6.84
N PRO A 195 8.06 -10.59 -7.76
CA PRO A 195 8.24 -9.86 -9.01
C PRO A 195 8.21 -8.35 -8.74
N VAL A 196 9.27 -7.85 -8.11
CA VAL A 196 9.43 -6.42 -7.81
C VAL A 196 9.71 -5.68 -9.11
N ILE A 197 8.86 -4.70 -9.41
CA ILE A 197 9.09 -3.76 -10.50
C ILE A 197 10.08 -2.71 -9.97
N ALA A 198 11.15 -2.48 -10.72
CA ALA A 198 12.12 -1.44 -10.39
C ALA A 198 11.42 -0.08 -10.34
N ASP A 199 11.80 0.74 -9.36
CA ASP A 199 11.21 2.07 -9.25
C ASP A 199 11.74 2.96 -10.39
N SER A 200 10.84 3.39 -11.26
CA SER A 200 11.12 4.33 -12.36
C SER A 200 10.87 5.79 -11.94
N CYS A 201 10.62 6.04 -10.65
CA CYS A 201 10.39 7.38 -10.13
C CYS A 201 11.64 8.27 -10.34
N PRO A 202 11.52 9.44 -11.00
CA PRO A 202 12.65 10.32 -11.31
C PRO A 202 13.10 11.20 -10.14
N ALA A 203 12.59 10.96 -8.92
CA ALA A 203 12.78 11.80 -7.75
C ALA A 203 13.60 11.10 -6.66
#